data_AF-A0A6L6HT79-F1
#
_entry.id   AF-A0A6L6HT79-F1
#
_cell.length_a   1.000
_cell.length_b   1.000
_cell.length_c   1.000
_cell.angle_alpha   90.00
_cell.angle_beta   90.00
_cell.angle_gamma   90.00
#
_symmetry.space_group_name_H-M   'P 1'
#
loop_
_entity.id
_entity.type
_entity.pdbx_description
1 polymer ?
#
loop_
_entity_poly.entity_id
_entity_poly.type
_entity_poly.pdbx_seq_one_letter_code
_entity_poly.pdbx_strand_id
1 'polypeptide(L)' 'MTPHAPPAEAGPADDSREMMIMQAILGNCAALGVAPDDAKRMAIRSILNLRRVKKAV' A
#
# COMPACT_ATOMS: atom_id res chain seq x y z
N MET A 1 21.60 24.06 11.24
CA MET A 1 20.24 24.42 10.79
C MET A 1 19.79 23.33 9.84
N THR A 2 19.27 22.23 10.35
CA THR A 2 18.83 21.09 9.53
C THR A 2 17.47 21.42 8.91
N PRO A 3 17.28 21.31 7.59
CA PRO A 3 15.98 21.58 6.99
C PRO A 3 14.98 20.55 7.50
N HIS A 4 13.99 21.05 8.24
CA HIS A 4 12.82 20.31 8.67
C HIS A 4 11.97 20.05 7.41
N ALA A 5 12.10 18.86 6.83
CA ALA A 5 11.18 18.41 5.80
C ALA A 5 9.77 18.33 6.43
N PRO A 6 8.74 18.89 5.79
CA PRO A 6 7.40 18.86 6.35
C PRO A 6 6.95 17.40 6.52
N PRO A 7 6.18 17.08 7.57
CA PRO A 7 5.59 15.76 7.71
C PRO A 7 4.80 15.48 6.44
N ALA A 8 5.10 14.39 5.75
CA ALA A 8 4.35 13.97 4.58
C ALA A 8 2.91 13.68 5.03
N GLU A 9 2.06 14.71 4.97
CA GLU A 9 0.65 14.60 5.26
C GLU A 9 0.12 13.43 4.43
N ALA A 10 -0.37 12.41 5.12
CA ALA A 10 -1.10 11.31 4.51
C ALA A 10 -2.44 11.88 4.01
N GLY A 11 -2.38 12.63 2.92
CA GLY A 11 -3.54 13.16 2.23
C GLY A 11 -4.24 12.09 1.39
N PRO A 12 -5.38 12.40 0.75
CA PRO A 12 -6.18 11.48 -0.06
C PRO A 12 -5.43 10.81 -1.23
N ALA A 13 -4.25 11.32 -1.57
CA ALA A 13 -3.31 10.69 -2.50
C ALA A 13 -2.74 9.36 -1.97
N ASP A 14 -2.64 9.18 -0.66
CA ASP A 14 -2.15 7.94 -0.05
C ASP A 14 -3.21 6.84 -0.11
N ASP A 15 -4.47 7.14 0.22
CA ASP A 15 -5.61 6.23 0.03
C ASP A 15 -5.77 5.82 -1.43
N SER A 16 -5.63 6.78 -2.36
CA SER A 16 -5.68 6.48 -3.81
C SER A 16 -4.56 5.55 -4.24
N ARG A 17 -3.35 5.73 -3.69
CA ARG A 17 -2.19 4.88 -3.98
C ARG A 17 -2.33 3.49 -3.38
N GLU A 18 -2.83 3.38 -2.16
CA GLU A 18 -3.13 2.09 -1.51
C GLU A 18 -4.19 1.31 -2.29
N MET A 19 -5.24 2.00 -2.77
CA MET A 19 -6.28 1.41 -3.61
C MET A 19 -5.73 0.92 -4.96
N MET A 20 -4.84 1.68 -5.61
CA MET A 20 -4.17 1.23 -6.84
C MET A 20 -3.31 -0.01 -6.60
N ILE A 21 -2.55 -0.04 -5.49
CA ILE A 21 -1.71 -1.19 -5.13
C ILE A 21 -2.57 -2.42 -4.85
N MET A 22 -3.69 -2.25 -4.13
CA MET A 22 -4.64 -3.33 -3.88
C MET A 22 -5.19 -3.91 -5.19
N GLN A 23 -5.65 -3.06 -6.11
CA GLN A 23 -6.17 -3.50 -7.41
C GLN A 23 -5.11 -4.21 -8.25
N ALA A 24 -3.88 -3.71 -8.28
CA ALA A 24 -2.78 -4.33 -9.01
C ALA A 24 -2.44 -5.73 -8.46
N ILE A 25 -2.38 -5.88 -7.13
CA ILE A 25 -2.10 -7.17 -6.49
C ILE A 25 -3.22 -8.17 -6.78
N LEU A 26 -4.48 -7.74 -6.64
CA LEU A 26 -5.64 -8.60 -6.93
C LEU A 26 -5.69 -9.01 -8.41
N GLY A 27 -5.44 -8.10 -9.35
CA GLY A 27 -5.40 -8.39 -10.77
C GLY A 27 -4.30 -9.37 -11.15
N ASN A 28 -3.10 -9.20 -10.60
CA ASN A 28 -1.99 -10.13 -10.82
C ASN A 28 -2.27 -11.50 -10.19
N CYS A 29 -2.83 -11.54 -8.98
CA CYS A 29 -3.21 -12.79 -8.32
C CYS A 29 -4.26 -13.55 -9.11
N ALA A 30 -5.26 -12.85 -9.65
CA ALA A 30 -6.27 -13.45 -10.51
C ALA A 30 -5.66 -14.05 -11.79
N ALA A 31 -4.73 -13.33 -12.43
CA ALA A 31 -4.00 -13.81 -13.61
C ALA A 31 -3.12 -15.03 -13.31
N LEU A 32 -2.60 -15.14 -12.09
CA LEU A 32 -1.78 -16.26 -11.62
C LEU A 32 -2.60 -17.41 -11.04
N GLY A 33 -3.93 -17.32 -11.00
CA GLY A 33 -4.81 -18.34 -10.44
C GLY A 33 -4.75 -18.46 -8.92
N VAL A 34 -4.29 -17.43 -8.22
CA VAL A 34 -4.24 -17.38 -6.76
C VAL A 34 -5.65 -17.23 -6.20
N ALA A 35 -5.96 -17.97 -5.13
CA ALA A 35 -7.25 -17.88 -4.45
C ALA A 35 -7.52 -16.44 -3.97
N PRO A 36 -8.78 -15.96 -4.07
CA PRO A 36 -9.12 -14.58 -3.74
C PRO A 36 -8.83 -14.23 -2.27
N ASP A 37 -8.92 -15.19 -1.35
CA ASP A 37 -8.58 -15.00 0.06
C ASP A 37 -7.08 -14.77 0.27
N ASP A 38 -6.23 -15.53 -0.40
CA ASP A 38 -4.77 -15.36 -0.35
C ASP A 38 -4.34 -14.05 -1.00
N ALA A 39 -4.94 -13.71 -2.14
CA ALA A 39 -4.72 -12.45 -2.83
C ALA A 39 -5.05 -11.24 -1.93
N LYS A 40 -6.20 -11.29 -1.22
CA LYS A 40 -6.58 -10.27 -0.23
C LYS A 40 -5.59 -10.20 0.91
N ARG A 41 -5.15 -11.34 1.47
CA ARG A 41 -4.13 -11.34 2.55
C ARG A 41 -2.82 -10.70 2.09
N MET A 42 -2.36 -10.99 0.88
CA MET A 42 -1.14 -10.38 0.32
C MET A 42 -1.29 -8.88 0.12
N ALA A 43 -2.43 -8.42 -0.41
CA ALA A 43 -2.70 -7.01 -0.61
C ALA A 43 -2.74 -6.24 0.72
N ILE A 44 -3.46 -6.76 1.72
CA ILE A 44 -3.55 -6.16 3.06
C ILE A 44 -2.16 -6.08 3.71
N ARG A 45 -1.37 -7.16 3.64
CA ARG A 45 -0.01 -7.18 4.22
C ARG A 45 0.91 -6.15 3.55
N SER A 46 0.79 -5.97 2.23
CA SER A 46 1.57 -4.97 1.48
C SER A 46 1.20 -3.55 1.90
N ILE A 47 -0.10 -3.24 2.03
CA ILE A 47 -0.58 -1.93 2.49
C ILE A 47 -0.12 -1.65 3.93
N LEU A 48 -0.24 -2.62 4.83
CA LEU A 48 0.24 -2.48 6.21
C LEU A 48 1.74 -2.21 6.28
N ASN A 49 2.54 -2.87 5.45
CA ASN A 49 3.98 -2.61 5.37
C ASN A 49 4.28 -1.21 4.83
N LEU A 50 3.57 -0.76 3.79
CA LEU A 50 3.71 0.59 3.26
C LEU A 50 3.40 1.65 4.31
N ARG A 51 2.30 1.49 5.07
CA ARG A 51 1.96 2.37 6.19
C ARG A 51 3.03 2.40 7.27
N ARG A 52 3.63 1.24 7.59
CA ARG A 52 4.72 1.17 8.58
C ARG A 52 5.98 1.90 8.12
N VAL A 53 6.39 1.71 6.87
CA VAL A 53 7.56 2.40 6.32
C VAL A 53 7.31 3.90 6.27
N LYS A 54 6.11 4.34 5.88
CA LYS A 54 5.74 5.75 5.83
C LYS A 54 5.70 6.42 7.21
N LYS A 55 5.37 5.68 8.27
CA LYS A 55 5.37 6.18 9.66
C LYS A 55 6.78 6.21 10.30
N ALA A 56 7.74 5.51 9.72
CA ALA A 56 9.11 5.43 10.22
C ALA A 56 10.06 6.49 9.61
N VAL A 57 9.56 7.29 8.66
CA VAL A 57 10.22 8.45 8.03
C VAL A 57 9.61 9.72 8.58
#